data_AF-A0A8K2A289-F1
#
_entry.id   AF-A0A8K2A289-F1
#
_cell.length_a   1.000
_cell.length_b   1.000
_cell.length_c   1.000
_cell.angle_alpha   90.00
_cell.angle_beta   90.00
_cell.angle_gamma   90.00
#
_symmetry.space_group_name_H-M   'P 1'
#
loop_
_entity.id
_entity.type
_entity.pdbx_description
1 polymer ?
#
loop_
_entity_poly.entity_id
_entity_poly.type
_entity_poly.pdbx_seq_one_letter_code
_entity_poly.pdbx_strand_id
1 'polypeptide(L)'
;MSRFRFSATIASLMLLVSATVPGVRAEPNSQTQHIDFEFPTGFSEPRPLGSEALGLFYPAQAPPGSEQMRITLVELDTERIEWLNMSNQELMSYLKHLFLGVNSPARSYQQRTILGQPLAGEVHLRQKPQGVSYLELYVVPLSTGHHILLAFESDTQMPLQKTEEAIQTITQSLQERPPQPRKRRSPPRRSPLDPL
;
A
#
# COMPACT_ATOMS: atom_id res chain seq x y z
N MET A 1 -62.22 -3.20 -44.48
CA MET A 1 -62.67 -2.04 -43.69
C MET A 1 -62.30 -2.25 -42.23
N SER A 2 -61.63 -1.24 -41.64
CA SER A 2 -61.71 -0.82 -40.22
C SER A 2 -61.23 -1.69 -39.05
N ARG A 3 -60.13 -1.22 -38.44
CA ARG A 3 -59.83 -0.94 -36.99
C ARG A 3 -59.58 -2.13 -36.03
N PHE A 4 -58.35 -2.35 -35.53
CA PHE A 4 -57.66 -1.70 -34.38
C PHE A 4 -58.41 -1.81 -33.02
N ARG A 5 -57.84 -2.49 -31.99
CA ARG A 5 -57.21 -1.91 -30.77
C ARG A 5 -57.13 -2.84 -29.52
N PHE A 6 -55.88 -3.04 -29.07
CA PHE A 6 -55.30 -3.01 -27.70
C PHE A 6 -55.79 -3.87 -26.51
N SER A 7 -54.82 -4.53 -25.87
CA SER A 7 -54.40 -4.38 -24.44
C SER A 7 -53.97 -5.73 -23.83
N ALA A 8 -52.97 -5.88 -22.98
CA ALA A 8 -51.83 -5.07 -22.56
C ALA A 8 -50.93 -6.05 -21.77
N THR A 9 -49.69 -6.26 -22.21
CA THR A 9 -48.73 -7.09 -21.47
C THR A 9 -48.12 -6.25 -20.37
N ILE A 10 -48.36 -6.60 -19.11
CA ILE A 10 -47.77 -5.93 -17.95
C ILE A 10 -46.28 -6.32 -17.90
N ALA A 11 -45.41 -5.40 -18.32
CA ALA A 11 -43.98 -5.51 -18.10
C ALA A 11 -43.67 -5.05 -16.67
N SER A 12 -43.43 -6.00 -15.77
CA SER A 12 -42.94 -5.72 -14.43
C SER A 12 -41.49 -5.22 -14.51
N LEU A 13 -41.32 -3.92 -14.30
CA LEU A 13 -40.02 -3.26 -14.15
C LEU A 13 -39.47 -3.59 -12.76
N MET A 14 -38.51 -4.52 -12.67
CA MET A 14 -37.69 -4.68 -11.47
C MET A 14 -36.71 -3.51 -11.39
N LEU A 15 -36.95 -2.60 -10.46
CA LEU A 15 -35.97 -1.60 -10.04
C LEU A 15 -34.85 -2.32 -9.28
N LEU A 16 -33.64 -2.40 -9.87
CA LEU A 16 -32.43 -2.63 -9.10
C LEU A 16 -32.16 -1.38 -8.26
N VAL A 17 -32.37 -1.49 -6.95
CA VAL A 17 -31.89 -0.50 -5.99
C VAL A 17 -30.38 -0.74 -5.84
N SER A 18 -29.57 0.07 -6.51
CA SER A 18 -28.14 0.16 -6.20
C SER A 18 -28.00 0.73 -4.78
N ALA A 19 -27.69 -0.14 -3.82
CA ALA A 19 -27.27 0.29 -2.50
C ALA A 19 -25.94 1.03 -2.63
N THR A 20 -25.98 2.37 -2.57
CA THR A 20 -24.80 3.18 -2.34
C THR A 20 -24.30 2.89 -0.94
N VAL A 21 -23.25 2.08 -0.83
CA VAL A 21 -22.49 1.93 0.42
C VAL A 21 -22.02 3.34 0.80
N PRO A 22 -22.31 3.83 2.02
CA PRO A 22 -21.81 5.12 2.45
C PRO A 22 -20.29 5.06 2.46
N GLY A 23 -19.67 5.75 1.49
CA GLY A 23 -18.24 5.83 1.35
C GLY A 23 -17.61 6.48 2.56
N VAL A 24 -16.77 5.72 3.27
CA VAL A 24 -15.78 6.27 4.18
C VAL A 24 -14.91 7.20 3.34
N ARG A 25 -14.83 8.46 3.75
CA ARG A 25 -14.07 9.50 3.05
C ARG A 25 -12.58 9.13 3.14
N ALA A 26 -11.84 9.14 2.03
CA ALA A 26 -10.38 9.07 2.09
C ALA A 26 -9.83 10.40 2.67
N GLU A 27 -8.80 10.31 3.51
CA GLU A 27 -7.99 11.46 4.00
C GLU A 27 -6.87 11.76 2.96
N PRO A 28 -6.27 12.97 2.94
CA PRO A 28 -5.48 13.44 1.79
C PRO A 28 -4.24 12.58 1.49
N ASN A 29 -3.82 12.59 0.22
CA ASN A 29 -2.64 11.90 -0.33
C ASN A 29 -1.44 11.88 0.63
N SER A 30 -1.01 10.68 1.00
CA SER A 30 0.33 10.45 1.56
C SER A 30 1.36 10.38 0.44
N GLN A 31 2.55 10.90 0.71
CA GLN A 31 3.62 11.00 -0.27
C GLN A 31 4.90 10.40 0.26
N THR A 32 5.55 9.60 -0.59
CA THR A 32 6.95 9.22 -0.42
C THR A 32 7.79 9.89 -1.52
N GLN A 33 9.03 9.46 -1.70
CA GLN A 33 9.86 9.97 -2.79
C GLN A 33 9.34 9.51 -4.16
N HIS A 34 8.79 8.29 -4.27
CA HIS A 34 8.47 7.65 -5.55
C HIS A 34 7.00 7.27 -5.74
N ILE A 35 6.17 7.30 -4.70
CA ILE A 35 4.75 6.98 -4.80
C ILE A 35 3.86 7.99 -4.09
N ASP A 36 2.63 8.10 -4.59
CA ASP A 36 1.50 8.75 -3.92
C ASP A 36 0.41 7.69 -3.67
N PHE A 37 -0.32 7.81 -2.56
CA PHE A 37 -1.44 6.92 -2.24
C PHE A 37 -2.41 7.58 -1.25
N GLU A 38 -3.64 7.08 -1.22
CA GLU A 38 -4.68 7.45 -0.26
C GLU A 38 -4.81 6.39 0.84
N PHE A 39 -5.31 6.79 2.02
CA PHE A 39 -5.62 5.87 3.11
C PHE A 39 -6.97 6.23 3.76
N PRO A 40 -7.71 5.25 4.31
CA PRO A 40 -9.03 5.52 4.90
C PRO A 40 -8.95 6.45 6.12
N THR A 41 -10.03 7.18 6.40
CA THR A 41 -10.14 7.94 7.67
C THR A 41 -9.91 7.05 8.89
N GLY A 42 -9.28 7.62 9.91
CA GLY A 42 -9.01 6.96 11.18
C GLY A 42 -7.64 6.28 11.24
N PHE A 43 -6.91 6.20 10.13
CA PHE A 43 -5.47 5.99 10.14
C PHE A 43 -4.74 7.28 10.56
N SER A 44 -3.54 7.12 11.11
CA SER A 44 -2.64 8.23 11.33
C SER A 44 -2.13 8.79 10.01
N GLU A 45 -1.65 10.03 10.03
CA GLU A 45 -0.68 10.50 9.04
C GLU A 45 0.52 9.53 8.95
N PRO A 46 1.21 9.47 7.79
CA PRO A 46 2.43 8.69 7.63
C PRO A 46 3.49 9.13 8.63
N ARG A 47 4.09 8.19 9.36
CA ARG A 47 5.17 8.46 10.31
C ARG A 47 6.42 7.65 9.95
N PRO A 48 7.62 8.21 10.07
CA PRO A 48 8.85 7.44 9.94
C PRO A 48 8.93 6.32 10.98
N LEU A 49 9.21 5.10 10.51
CA LEU A 49 9.55 3.92 11.32
C LEU A 49 11.07 3.66 11.34
N GLY A 50 11.85 4.48 10.64
CA GLY A 50 13.29 4.41 10.44
C GLY A 50 13.70 5.38 9.34
N SER A 51 14.91 5.26 8.79
CA SER A 51 15.34 6.10 7.66
C SER A 51 14.65 5.73 6.34
N GLU A 52 14.27 4.47 6.18
CA GLU A 52 13.78 3.90 4.90
C GLU A 52 12.30 3.48 4.95
N ALA A 53 11.66 3.61 6.12
CA ALA A 53 10.36 3.02 6.37
C ALA A 53 9.34 4.05 6.85
N LEU A 54 8.13 3.96 6.33
CA LEU A 54 6.96 4.72 6.77
C LEU A 54 5.89 3.78 7.32
N GLY A 55 5.20 4.24 8.35
CA GLY A 55 4.10 3.54 9.00
C GLY A 55 2.83 4.36 9.01
N LEU A 56 1.69 3.70 8.76
CA LEU A 56 0.35 4.20 9.05
C LEU A 56 -0.29 3.29 10.10
N PHE A 57 -0.97 3.87 11.08
CA PHE A 57 -1.50 3.13 12.22
C PHE A 57 -2.99 3.39 12.37
N TYR A 58 -3.76 2.34 12.52
CA TYR A 58 -5.18 2.40 12.87
C TYR A 58 -5.41 1.71 14.22
N PRO A 59 -6.14 2.35 15.15
CA PRO A 59 -6.60 3.74 15.08
C PRO A 59 -5.42 4.74 15.14
N ALA A 60 -5.60 5.94 14.58
CA ALA A 60 -4.56 6.97 14.42
C ALA A 60 -3.82 7.36 15.71
N GLN A 61 -4.52 7.25 16.83
CA GLN A 61 -4.06 7.62 18.16
C GLN A 61 -3.64 6.39 19.00
N ALA A 62 -3.54 5.21 18.39
CA ALA A 62 -3.07 4.02 19.08
C ALA A 62 -1.64 4.25 19.61
N PRO A 63 -1.36 3.88 20.87
CA PRO A 63 0.01 3.76 21.35
C PRO A 63 0.78 2.75 20.50
N PRO A 64 2.11 2.91 20.34
CA PRO A 64 2.93 1.93 19.62
C PRO A 64 2.74 0.50 20.14
N GLY A 65 2.48 -0.43 19.24
CA GLY A 65 2.24 -1.84 19.54
C GLY A 65 0.82 -2.16 20.02
N SER A 66 -0.08 -1.16 20.06
CA SER A 66 -1.51 -1.32 20.40
C SER A 66 -2.43 -0.99 19.22
N GLU A 67 -1.86 -0.75 18.05
CA GLU A 67 -2.63 -0.56 16.81
C GLU A 67 -3.34 -1.86 16.40
N GLN A 68 -4.57 -1.72 15.92
CA GLN A 68 -5.35 -2.81 15.34
C GLN A 68 -4.89 -3.11 13.92
N MET A 69 -4.40 -2.11 13.19
CA MET A 69 -3.80 -2.30 11.89
C MET A 69 -2.59 -1.38 11.72
N ARG A 70 -1.54 -1.93 11.12
CA ARG A 70 -0.31 -1.24 10.76
C ARG A 70 -0.04 -1.48 9.29
N ILE A 71 0.30 -0.41 8.58
CA ILE A 71 0.70 -0.47 7.18
C ILE A 71 2.11 0.06 7.11
N THR A 72 3.03 -0.78 6.64
CA THR A 72 4.45 -0.44 6.53
C THR A 72 4.81 -0.34 5.06
N LEU A 73 5.43 0.77 4.69
CA LEU A 73 6.03 1.00 3.38
C LEU A 73 7.54 1.13 3.54
N VAL A 74 8.31 0.41 2.73
CA VAL A 74 9.77 0.55 2.69
C VAL A 74 10.20 0.74 1.25
N GLU A 75 10.90 1.83 0.97
CA GLU A 75 11.47 2.07 -0.36
C GLU A 75 12.90 1.54 -0.46
N LEU A 76 13.18 0.90 -1.59
CA LEU A 76 14.49 0.42 -1.97
C LEU A 76 14.91 1.10 -3.26
N ASP A 77 15.97 1.90 -3.16
CA ASP A 77 16.54 2.50 -4.35
C ASP A 77 17.24 1.45 -5.24
N THR A 78 17.45 1.81 -6.51
CA THR A 78 18.02 0.90 -7.50
C THR A 78 19.46 0.53 -7.14
N GLU A 79 20.23 1.47 -6.59
CA GLU A 79 21.61 1.24 -6.14
C GLU A 79 21.67 0.15 -5.06
N ARG A 80 20.75 0.16 -4.11
CA ARG A 80 20.64 -0.84 -3.04
C ARG A 80 20.18 -2.18 -3.57
N ILE A 81 19.22 -2.21 -4.51
CA ILE A 81 18.76 -3.46 -5.14
C ILE A 81 19.91 -4.13 -5.89
N GLU A 82 20.65 -3.36 -6.68
CA GLU A 82 21.83 -3.82 -7.41
C GLU A 82 22.94 -4.29 -6.46
N TRP A 83 23.18 -3.55 -5.37
CA TRP A 83 24.18 -3.92 -4.37
C TRP A 83 23.83 -5.22 -3.63
N LEU A 84 22.54 -5.43 -3.32
CA LEU A 84 22.07 -6.67 -2.68
C LEU A 84 22.21 -7.86 -3.62
N ASN A 85 21.99 -7.67 -4.93
CA ASN A 85 22.08 -8.71 -5.96
C ASN A 85 21.32 -10.00 -5.58
N MET A 86 20.14 -9.82 -4.99
CA MET A 86 19.26 -10.89 -4.51
C MET A 86 18.19 -11.20 -5.55
N SER A 87 17.77 -12.46 -5.63
CA SER A 87 16.51 -12.81 -6.32
C SER A 87 15.30 -12.17 -5.61
N ASN A 88 14.16 -12.06 -6.29
CA ASN A 88 12.95 -11.50 -5.70
C ASN A 88 12.50 -12.23 -4.41
N GLN A 89 12.71 -13.55 -4.35
CA GLN A 89 12.37 -14.34 -3.16
C GLN A 89 13.34 -14.10 -1.99
N GLU A 90 14.63 -13.95 -2.28
CA GLU A 90 15.64 -13.59 -1.29
C GLU A 90 15.43 -12.17 -0.79
N LEU A 91 15.15 -11.22 -1.70
CA LEU A 91 14.81 -9.84 -1.37
C LEU A 91 13.59 -9.80 -0.47
N MET A 92 12.50 -10.50 -0.84
CA MET A 92 11.31 -10.64 0.01
C MET A 92 11.66 -11.15 1.41
N SER A 93 12.49 -12.20 1.47
CA SER A 93 12.91 -12.81 2.74
C SER A 93 13.76 -11.88 3.60
N TYR A 94 14.69 -11.15 2.98
CA TYR A 94 15.51 -10.15 3.62
C TYR A 94 14.67 -9.01 4.20
N LEU A 95 13.73 -8.48 3.41
CA LEU A 95 12.89 -7.36 3.81
C LEU A 95 11.93 -7.70 4.94
N LYS A 96 11.26 -8.86 4.88
CA LYS A 96 10.36 -9.28 5.96
C LYS A 96 11.14 -9.60 7.25
N HIS A 97 12.38 -10.09 7.15
CA HIS A 97 13.25 -10.24 8.31
C HIS A 97 13.61 -8.89 8.92
N LEU A 98 14.18 -7.99 8.10
CA LEU A 98 14.76 -6.73 8.56
C LEU A 98 13.72 -5.74 9.09
N PHE A 99 12.62 -5.54 8.37
CA PHE A 99 11.64 -4.49 8.68
C PHE A 99 10.45 -5.01 9.49
N LEU A 100 10.12 -6.30 9.38
CA LEU A 100 8.92 -6.87 9.99
C LEU A 100 9.24 -7.89 11.09
N GLY A 101 10.49 -8.35 11.20
CA GLY A 101 10.90 -9.38 12.16
C GLY A 101 10.25 -10.74 11.90
N VAL A 102 10.05 -11.09 10.63
CA VAL A 102 9.40 -12.34 10.22
C VAL A 102 10.41 -13.29 9.57
N ASN A 103 10.58 -14.47 10.16
CA ASN A 103 11.54 -15.48 9.69
C ASN A 103 10.87 -16.78 9.25
N SER A 104 9.54 -16.86 9.37
CA SER A 104 8.77 -18.03 8.99
C SER A 104 8.52 -18.09 7.48
N PRO A 105 8.33 -19.29 6.91
CA PRO A 105 7.77 -19.42 5.57
C PRO A 105 6.34 -18.86 5.54
N ALA A 106 5.90 -18.45 4.34
CA ALA A 106 4.52 -18.01 4.12
C ALA A 106 3.54 -19.14 4.45
N ARG A 107 2.44 -18.80 5.12
CA ARG A 107 1.33 -19.72 5.39
C ARG A 107 0.48 -19.95 4.15
N SER A 108 0.30 -18.91 3.35
CA SER A 108 -0.41 -18.93 2.07
C SER A 108 0.08 -17.77 1.20
N TYR A 109 -0.47 -17.68 -0.01
CA TYR A 109 -0.22 -16.58 -0.93
C TYR A 109 -1.53 -15.90 -1.28
N GLN A 110 -1.51 -14.58 -1.42
CA GLN A 110 -2.65 -13.76 -1.81
C GLN A 110 -2.31 -13.02 -3.10
N GLN A 111 -3.22 -13.03 -4.09
CA GLN A 111 -3.03 -12.25 -5.30
C GLN A 111 -3.77 -10.92 -5.19
N ARG A 112 -3.09 -9.83 -5.56
CA ARG A 112 -3.67 -8.49 -5.72
C ARG A 112 -3.14 -7.82 -6.98
N THR A 113 -3.96 -6.97 -7.58
CA THR A 113 -3.51 -6.09 -8.66
C THR A 113 -2.99 -4.80 -8.03
N ILE A 114 -1.71 -4.51 -8.20
CA ILE A 114 -1.03 -3.33 -7.65
C ILE A 114 -0.27 -2.67 -8.80
N LEU A 115 -0.45 -1.37 -9.02
CA LEU A 115 0.11 -0.63 -10.17
C LEU A 115 -0.19 -1.30 -11.53
N GLY A 116 -1.40 -1.89 -11.66
CA GLY A 116 -1.83 -2.60 -12.86
C GLY A 116 -1.17 -3.96 -13.10
N GLN A 117 -0.34 -4.44 -12.18
CA GLN A 117 0.32 -5.75 -12.25
C GLN A 117 -0.27 -6.73 -11.24
N PRO A 118 -0.53 -7.99 -11.62
CA PRO A 118 -0.89 -9.03 -10.66
C PRO A 118 0.36 -9.42 -9.85
N LEU A 119 0.33 -9.20 -8.54
CA LEU A 119 1.40 -9.59 -7.63
C LEU A 119 0.90 -10.67 -6.66
N ALA A 120 1.76 -11.65 -6.39
CA ALA A 120 1.54 -12.66 -5.36
C ALA A 120 2.26 -12.23 -4.08
N GLY A 121 1.48 -11.86 -3.06
CA GLY A 121 1.96 -11.50 -1.74
C GLY A 121 2.07 -12.72 -0.84
N GLU A 122 2.96 -12.64 0.15
CA GLU A 122 3.05 -13.65 1.19
C GLU A 122 2.07 -13.33 2.33
N VAL A 123 1.43 -14.36 2.84
CA VAL A 123 0.54 -14.28 4.00
C VAL A 123 1.16 -15.01 5.17
N HIS A 124 1.16 -14.36 6.33
CA HIS A 124 1.73 -14.86 7.58
C HIS A 124 0.74 -14.68 8.72
N LEU A 125 0.87 -15.53 9.75
CA LEU A 125 0.27 -15.27 11.06
C LEU A 125 1.39 -15.00 12.06
N ARG A 126 1.21 -13.97 12.89
CA ARG A 126 2.17 -13.59 13.91
C ARG A 126 1.52 -13.58 15.28
N GLN A 127 2.20 -14.22 16.23
CA GLN A 127 1.85 -14.12 17.63
C GLN A 127 2.40 -12.81 18.19
N LYS A 128 1.54 -12.03 18.84
CA LYS A 128 1.86 -10.82 19.60
C LYS A 128 1.40 -11.01 21.05
N PRO A 129 1.95 -10.26 22.02
CA PRO A 129 1.51 -10.36 23.42
C PRO A 129 0.00 -10.18 23.60
N GLN A 130 -0.63 -9.34 22.78
CA GLN A 130 -2.06 -9.02 22.86
C GLN A 130 -2.96 -9.94 22.00
N GLY A 131 -2.40 -10.84 21.19
CA GLY A 131 -3.20 -11.70 20.32
C GLY A 131 -2.49 -12.17 19.06
N VAL A 132 -3.27 -12.60 18.08
CA VAL A 132 -2.76 -13.03 16.76
C VAL A 132 -3.00 -11.91 15.76
N SER A 133 -2.00 -11.63 14.94
CA SER A 133 -2.12 -10.74 13.79
C SER A 133 -1.94 -11.50 12.49
N TYR A 134 -2.71 -11.08 11.49
CA TYR A 134 -2.55 -11.43 10.09
C TYR A 134 -1.58 -10.44 9.46
N LEU A 135 -0.62 -10.93 8.68
CA LEU A 135 0.33 -10.10 7.95
C LEU A 135 0.31 -10.51 6.49
N GLU A 136 0.04 -9.54 5.62
CA GLU A 136 0.09 -9.69 4.17
C GLU A 136 1.13 -8.72 3.60
N LEU A 137 2.05 -9.19 2.77
CA LEU A 137 3.15 -8.36 2.30
C LEU A 137 3.52 -8.62 0.84
N TYR A 138 3.92 -7.55 0.16
CA TYR A 138 4.23 -7.49 -1.26
C TYR A 138 5.55 -6.77 -1.48
N VAL A 139 6.30 -7.20 -2.50
CA VAL A 139 7.39 -6.41 -3.09
C VAL A 139 6.89 -5.92 -4.43
N VAL A 140 6.71 -4.61 -4.52
CA VAL A 140 6.13 -3.92 -5.67
C VAL A 140 7.27 -3.29 -6.48
N PRO A 141 7.59 -3.80 -7.68
CA PRO A 141 8.56 -3.15 -8.56
C PRO A 141 7.95 -1.86 -9.12
N LEU A 142 8.74 -0.79 -9.16
CA LEU A 142 8.38 0.46 -9.81
C LEU A 142 9.01 0.55 -11.20
N SER A 143 8.43 1.34 -12.09
CA SER A 143 8.94 1.58 -13.45
C SER A 143 10.36 2.18 -13.49
N THR A 144 10.77 2.83 -12.41
CA THR A 144 12.09 3.43 -12.21
C THR A 144 13.20 2.42 -11.85
N GLY A 145 12.84 1.16 -11.59
CA GLY A 145 13.74 0.12 -11.07
C GLY A 145 13.78 0.05 -9.55
N HIS A 146 13.23 1.05 -8.85
CA HIS A 146 13.02 1.00 -7.40
C HIS A 146 12.03 -0.10 -7.03
N HIS A 147 12.07 -0.54 -5.77
CA HIS A 147 11.11 -1.50 -5.24
C HIS A 147 10.51 -0.97 -3.94
N ILE A 148 9.26 -1.34 -3.68
CA ILE A 148 8.57 -1.00 -2.44
C ILE A 148 8.14 -2.27 -1.74
N LEU A 149 8.56 -2.45 -0.48
CA LEU A 149 7.88 -3.37 0.41
C LEU A 149 6.59 -2.71 0.87
N LEU A 150 5.45 -3.34 0.62
CA LEU A 150 4.15 -2.93 1.14
C LEU A 150 3.62 -4.05 2.04
N ALA A 151 3.47 -3.77 3.33
CA ALA A 151 3.05 -4.74 4.32
C ALA A 151 1.82 -4.25 5.10
N PHE A 152 0.81 -5.10 5.19
CA PHE A 152 -0.45 -4.87 5.90
C PHE A 152 -0.52 -5.86 7.06
N GLU A 153 -0.41 -5.36 8.28
CA GLU A 153 -0.54 -6.15 9.49
C GLU A 153 -1.83 -5.77 10.20
N SER A 154 -2.74 -6.71 10.42
CA SER A 154 -4.01 -6.47 11.13
C SER A 154 -4.22 -7.47 12.26
N ASP A 155 -4.74 -7.01 13.39
CA ASP A 155 -5.24 -7.87 14.44
C ASP A 155 -6.37 -8.77 13.89
N THR A 156 -6.34 -10.06 14.24
CA THR A 156 -7.40 -11.01 13.86
C THR A 156 -8.77 -10.71 14.46
N GLN A 157 -8.83 -9.85 15.48
CA GLN A 157 -10.07 -9.34 16.06
C GLN A 157 -10.65 -8.15 15.27
N MET A 158 -9.87 -7.53 14.38
CA MET A 158 -10.38 -6.47 13.51
C MET A 158 -11.36 -7.08 12.48
N PRO A 159 -12.52 -6.44 12.22
CA PRO A 159 -13.45 -6.93 11.21
C PRO A 159 -12.77 -7.05 9.85
N LEU A 160 -12.83 -8.24 9.24
CA LEU A 160 -12.20 -8.52 7.95
C LEU A 160 -12.56 -7.49 6.87
N GLN A 161 -13.83 -7.05 6.84
CA GLN A 161 -14.29 -6.03 5.91
C GLN A 161 -13.49 -4.72 6.02
N LYS A 162 -13.17 -4.26 7.24
CA LYS A 162 -12.37 -3.05 7.44
C LYS A 162 -10.92 -3.23 7.02
N THR A 163 -10.35 -4.42 7.28
CA THR A 163 -9.00 -4.75 6.84
C THR A 163 -8.92 -4.72 5.31
N GLU A 164 -9.85 -5.40 4.62
CA GLU A 164 -9.88 -5.42 3.16
C GLU A 164 -10.15 -4.04 2.56
N GLU A 165 -11.04 -3.25 3.15
CA GLU A 165 -11.29 -1.87 2.72
C GLU A 165 -10.02 -1.01 2.78
N ALA A 166 -9.23 -1.14 3.86
CA ALA A 166 -7.98 -0.41 4.00
C ALA A 166 -6.92 -0.86 2.98
N ILE A 167 -6.76 -2.18 2.79
CA ILE A 167 -5.82 -2.70 1.78
C ILE A 167 -6.24 -2.25 0.38
N GLN A 168 -7.52 -2.34 0.06
CA GLN A 168 -8.06 -1.95 -1.23
C GLN A 168 -7.88 -0.45 -1.49
N THR A 169 -8.16 0.40 -0.51
CA THR A 169 -7.99 1.85 -0.63
C THR A 169 -6.54 2.21 -1.00
N ILE A 170 -5.56 1.63 -0.30
CA ILE A 170 -4.15 1.91 -0.60
C ILE A 170 -3.75 1.32 -1.95
N THR A 171 -4.05 0.04 -2.19
CA THR A 171 -3.58 -0.64 -3.42
C THR A 171 -4.21 -0.07 -4.70
N GLN A 172 -5.44 0.44 -4.64
CA GLN A 172 -6.12 1.05 -5.79
C GLN A 172 -5.75 2.52 -6.03
N SER A 173 -5.41 3.25 -4.97
CA SER A 173 -4.98 4.65 -5.09
C SER A 173 -3.48 4.81 -5.35
N LEU A 174 -2.69 3.74 -5.14
CA LEU A 174 -1.25 3.75 -5.33
C LEU A 174 -0.87 4.15 -6.76
N GLN A 175 -0.04 5.18 -6.87
CA GLN A 175 0.46 5.72 -8.13
C GLN A 175 1.96 6.00 -8.04
N GLU A 176 2.68 5.74 -9.13
CA GLU A 176 4.08 6.16 -9.24
C GLU A 176 4.17 7.66 -9.50
N ARG A 177 5.13 8.31 -8.85
CA ARG A 177 5.46 9.70 -9.11
C ARG A 177 6.36 9.80 -10.33
N PRO A 178 6.17 10.84 -11.18
CA PRO A 178 7.14 11.16 -12.21
C PRO A 178 8.52 11.41 -11.61
N PRO A 179 9.61 10.97 -12.26
CA PRO A 179 10.97 11.26 -11.80
C PRO A 179 11.17 12.76 -11.61
N GLN A 180 11.51 13.20 -10.39
CA GLN A 180 11.84 14.60 -10.19
C GLN A 180 13.14 14.92 -10.95
N PRO A 181 13.20 16.00 -11.75
CA PRO A 181 14.43 16.39 -12.40
C PRO A 181 15.49 16.65 -11.32
N ARG A 182 16.62 15.91 -11.38
CA ARG A 182 17.76 16.10 -10.47
C ARG A 182 18.09 17.59 -10.44
N LYS A 183 17.93 18.26 -9.29
CA LYS A 183 18.41 19.62 -9.09
C LYS A 183 19.89 19.62 -9.49
N ARG A 184 20.23 20.27 -10.61
CA ARG A 184 21.62 20.45 -11.03
C ARG A 184 22.35 21.05 -9.84
N ARG A 185 23.28 20.30 -9.24
CA ARG A 185 24.21 20.86 -8.27
C ARG A 185 24.91 22.02 -8.98
N SER A 186 24.70 23.23 -8.50
CA SER A 186 25.47 24.38 -8.94
C SER A 186 26.95 24.01 -8.82
N PRO A 187 27.79 24.21 -9.85
CA PRO A 187 29.22 23.96 -9.71
C PRO A 187 29.73 24.76 -8.51
N PRO A 188 30.69 24.21 -7.74
CA PRO A 188 31.27 24.92 -6.61
C PRO A 188 31.76 26.28 -7.11
N ARG A 189 31.29 27.35 -6.45
CA ARG A 189 31.73 28.72 -6.73
C ARG A 189 33.24 28.71 -6.51
N ARG A 190 34.04 28.81 -7.58
CA ARG A 190 35.49 28.99 -7.45
C ARG A 190 35.71 30.27 -6.64
N SER A 191 36.31 30.16 -5.46
CA SER A 191 36.74 31.31 -4.68
C SER A 191 37.75 32.09 -5.53
N PRO A 192 37.53 33.38 -5.80
CA PRO A 192 38.46 34.18 -6.58
C PRO A 192 39.56 34.69 -5.65
N LEU A 193 40.45 33.82 -5.16
CA LEU A 193 41.63 34.22 -4.37
C LEU A 193 42.64 33.06 -4.32
N ASP A 194 43.27 32.76 -5.46
CA ASP A 194 44.60 32.13 -5.50
C ASP A 194 45.50 33.09 -6.31
N PRO A 195 46.42 33.82 -5.65
CA PRO A 195 47.51 34.49 -6.35
C PRO A 195 48.58 33.47 -6.75
N LEU A 196 49.16 33.68 -7.93
CA LEU A 196 50.32 32.97 -8.49
C LEU A 196 51.58 33.13 -7.63
#